data_AF-A0A9D1T225-F1
#
_entry.id   AF-A0A9D1T225-F1
#
_cell.length_a   1.000
_cell.length_b   1.000
_cell.length_c   1.000
_cell.angle_alpha   90.00
_cell.angle_beta   90.00
_cell.angle_gamma   90.00
#
_symmetry.space_group_name_H-M   'P 1'
#
loop_
_entity.id
_entity.type
_entity.pdbx_description
1 polymer ?
#
loop_
_entity_poly.entity_id
_entity_poly.type
_entity_poly.pdbx_seq_one_letter_code
_entity_poly.pdbx_strand_id
1 'polypeptide(L)'
;MRSFARPIRACLTLAAALCVAGLTFAAPTPDDPFRPDVTYAEGAVTATFVLLQPGQHIYDAMLTCSLGAPASKPPLSGRDEMGGDYYSGLAAFTWAAAPGQTFTLGYQGCDAAMCHMPQELTLSITADGKVVEGALPAPAPTPAAPAAEVPAAEPAPAPVAAVPGTERSRAGFIPPEDFVAFLRGDQAAAAEPTFLDDPQAWVAANGVWLLILVVFLGGLLLNLT
;
A
#
# COMPACT_ATOMS: atom_id res chain seq x y z
N MET A 1 -10.65 49.92 60.68
CA MET A 1 -9.54 48.99 60.35
C MET A 1 -10.09 47.90 59.46
N ARG A 2 -9.55 47.77 58.25
CA ARG A 2 -10.01 46.87 57.19
C ARG A 2 -9.48 45.46 57.46
N SER A 3 -10.32 44.44 57.43
CA SER A 3 -9.88 43.03 57.39
C SER A 3 -10.67 42.27 56.34
N PHE A 4 -9.92 41.53 55.52
CA PHE A 4 -10.28 40.96 54.24
C PHE A 4 -11.15 39.70 54.38
N ALA A 5 -12.31 39.70 53.73
CA ALA A 5 -13.02 38.48 53.36
C ALA A 5 -12.54 38.02 51.97
N ARG A 6 -11.97 36.82 51.86
CA ARG A 6 -11.75 36.13 50.58
C ARG A 6 -12.70 34.94 50.49
N PRO A 7 -13.67 34.92 49.56
CA PRO A 7 -14.34 33.70 49.20
C PRO A 7 -13.50 32.92 48.18
N ILE A 8 -13.13 31.72 48.60
CA ILE A 8 -12.77 30.58 47.77
C ILE A 8 -13.97 30.27 46.87
N ARG A 9 -13.77 30.24 45.54
CA ARG A 9 -14.47 29.41 44.53
C ARG A 9 -14.29 30.02 43.14
N ALA A 10 -13.31 29.51 42.40
CA ALA A 10 -13.41 29.43 40.94
C ALA A 10 -13.15 27.97 40.60
N CYS A 11 -14.26 27.22 40.55
CA CYS A 11 -14.30 25.81 40.24
C CYS A 11 -13.82 25.64 38.80
N LEU A 12 -12.80 24.81 38.66
CA LEU A 12 -12.15 24.38 37.44
C LEU A 12 -13.15 23.59 36.58
N THR A 13 -13.87 24.23 35.66
CA THR A 13 -14.57 23.53 34.56
C THR A 13 -13.70 23.60 33.32
N LEU A 14 -12.62 22.81 33.34
CA LEU A 14 -11.89 22.44 32.13
C LEU A 14 -12.68 21.31 31.46
N ALA A 15 -13.69 21.66 30.69
CA ALA A 15 -14.36 20.72 29.80
C ALA A 15 -13.36 20.35 28.70
N ALA A 16 -12.70 19.21 28.88
CA ALA A 16 -11.95 18.55 27.83
C ALA A 16 -12.95 18.16 26.74
N ALA A 17 -13.10 19.05 25.76
CA ALA A 17 -13.68 18.70 24.48
C ALA A 17 -12.75 17.69 23.82
N LEU A 18 -12.99 16.41 24.10
CA LEU A 18 -12.50 15.30 23.30
C LEU A 18 -13.12 15.45 21.91
N CYS A 19 -12.52 16.28 21.07
CA CYS A 19 -12.69 16.19 19.64
C CYS A 19 -12.07 14.86 19.22
N VAL A 20 -12.85 13.78 19.35
CA VAL A 20 -12.63 12.55 18.60
C VAL A 20 -12.98 12.88 17.16
N ALA A 21 -12.09 13.65 16.51
CA ALA A 21 -12.06 13.70 15.06
C ALA A 21 -11.71 12.26 14.65
N GLY A 22 -12.71 11.53 14.17
CA GLY A 22 -12.54 10.16 13.70
C GLY A 22 -11.46 10.15 12.64
N LEU A 23 -10.27 9.72 13.01
CA LEU A 23 -9.21 9.37 12.09
C LEU A 23 -9.69 8.14 11.33
N THR A 24 -10.38 8.37 10.22
CA THR A 24 -10.69 7.32 9.26
C THR A 24 -9.43 7.06 8.46
N PHE A 25 -8.54 6.22 9.00
CA PHE A 25 -7.41 5.72 8.22
C PHE A 25 -7.97 4.88 7.08
N ALA A 26 -7.56 5.17 5.85
CA ALA A 26 -7.76 4.22 4.76
C ALA A 26 -7.00 2.94 5.13
N ALA A 27 -7.73 1.86 5.45
CA ALA A 27 -7.10 0.60 5.80
C ALA A 27 -6.30 0.08 4.59
N PRO A 28 -5.07 -0.43 4.78
CA PRO A 28 -4.32 -1.06 3.70
C PRO A 28 -5.16 -2.15 3.06
N THR A 29 -5.21 -2.16 1.73
CA THR A 29 -5.89 -3.20 0.97
C THR A 29 -4.95 -4.40 0.81
N PRO A 30 -5.47 -5.63 0.71
CA PRO A 30 -4.63 -6.81 0.43
C PRO A 30 -3.70 -6.62 -0.77
N ASP A 31 -4.15 -5.85 -1.76
CA ASP A 31 -3.41 -5.56 -3.00
C ASP A 31 -2.35 -4.45 -2.86
N ASP A 32 -2.42 -3.64 -1.80
CA ASP A 32 -1.45 -2.57 -1.52
C ASP A 32 -1.24 -2.39 -0.01
N PRO A 33 -0.34 -3.20 0.59
CA PRO A 33 -0.05 -3.13 2.01
C PRO A 33 0.69 -1.85 2.43
N PHE A 34 1.18 -1.07 1.47
CA PHE A 34 1.93 0.18 1.69
C PHE A 34 1.12 1.42 1.37
N ARG A 35 -0.20 1.28 1.12
CA ARG A 35 -1.06 2.40 0.74
C ARG A 35 -1.02 3.50 1.80
N PRO A 36 -0.61 4.74 1.46
CA PRO A 36 -0.60 5.84 2.42
C PRO A 36 -2.00 6.37 2.68
N ASP A 37 -2.24 6.82 3.91
CA ASP A 37 -3.37 7.68 4.23
C ASP A 37 -3.05 9.11 3.83
N VAL A 38 -3.90 9.74 3.02
CA VAL A 38 -3.61 11.05 2.44
C VAL A 38 -4.67 12.06 2.86
N THR A 39 -4.20 13.12 3.52
CA THR A 39 -5.04 14.19 4.05
C THR A 39 -4.65 15.53 3.45
N TYR A 40 -5.61 16.47 3.41
CA TYR A 40 -5.36 17.85 3.00
C TYR A 40 -5.83 18.80 4.11
N ALA A 41 -4.93 19.67 4.55
CA ALA A 41 -5.22 20.70 5.54
C ALA A 41 -4.31 21.91 5.31
N GLU A 42 -4.84 23.11 5.52
CA GLU A 42 -4.05 24.35 5.56
C GLU A 42 -3.15 24.61 4.33
N GLY A 43 -3.57 24.19 3.12
CA GLY A 43 -2.77 24.38 1.91
C GLY A 43 -1.67 23.34 1.72
N ALA A 44 -1.71 22.22 2.46
CA ALA A 44 -0.76 21.15 2.37
C ALA A 44 -1.44 19.78 2.28
N VAL A 45 -0.84 18.88 1.51
CA VAL A 45 -1.18 17.46 1.51
C VAL A 45 -0.17 16.73 2.39
N THR A 46 -0.66 15.87 3.29
CA THR A 46 0.18 14.96 4.07
C THR A 46 -0.15 13.52 3.71
N ALA A 47 0.86 12.78 3.22
CA ALA A 47 0.78 11.34 3.03
C ALA A 47 1.44 10.63 4.22
N THR A 48 0.68 9.78 4.89
CA THR A 48 1.11 9.04 6.09
C THR A 48 1.16 7.54 5.78
N PHE A 49 2.35 6.98 5.84
CA PHE A 49 2.57 5.54 5.73
C PHE A 49 2.56 4.91 7.11
N VAL A 50 1.79 3.83 7.27
CA VAL A 50 1.63 3.08 8.52
C VAL A 50 2.26 1.69 8.35
N LEU A 51 3.57 1.61 8.62
CA LEU A 51 4.44 0.45 8.36
C LEU A 51 4.65 -0.33 9.67
N LEU A 52 3.61 -1.05 10.11
CA LEU A 52 3.58 -1.66 11.44
C LEU A 52 4.17 -3.07 11.49
N GLN A 53 4.31 -3.76 10.35
CA GLN A 53 4.86 -5.10 10.36
C GLN A 53 6.40 -5.06 10.41
N PRO A 54 7.06 -6.01 11.10
CA PRO A 54 8.51 -6.10 11.10
C PRO A 54 9.07 -6.21 9.68
N GLY A 55 10.10 -5.42 9.38
CA GLY A 55 10.72 -5.38 8.06
C GLY A 55 9.99 -4.53 7.03
N GLN A 56 8.79 -3.99 7.33
CA GLN A 56 8.14 -3.04 6.43
C GLN A 56 8.88 -1.70 6.39
N HIS A 57 9.25 -1.28 5.19
CA HIS A 57 9.86 0.01 4.94
C HIS A 57 9.51 0.54 3.55
N ILE A 58 9.67 1.86 3.38
CA ILE A 58 9.59 2.54 2.08
C ILE A 58 10.92 3.26 1.79
N TYR A 59 11.36 3.22 0.54
CA TYR A 59 12.63 3.84 0.14
C TYR A 59 12.47 5.33 -0.19
N ASP A 60 13.37 6.17 0.33
CA ASP A 60 13.35 7.62 0.05
C ASP A 60 13.54 7.92 -1.44
N ALA A 61 14.44 7.18 -2.10
CA ALA A 61 14.73 7.36 -3.53
C ALA A 61 13.56 7.02 -4.45
N MET A 62 12.61 6.19 -3.97
CA MET A 62 11.44 5.77 -4.73
C MET A 62 10.21 6.62 -4.41
N LEU A 63 10.28 7.48 -3.39
CA LEU A 63 9.20 8.40 -3.05
C LEU A 63 9.23 9.60 -3.99
N THR A 64 8.29 9.64 -4.92
CA THR A 64 8.15 10.71 -5.92
C THR A 64 6.78 11.33 -5.85
N CYS A 65 6.68 12.63 -6.09
CA CYS A 65 5.40 13.32 -6.13
C CYS A 65 5.41 14.36 -7.25
N SER A 66 4.32 14.43 -8.03
CA SER A 66 4.20 15.44 -9.10
C SER A 66 4.14 16.88 -8.56
N LEU A 67 3.93 17.07 -7.26
CA LEU A 67 4.04 18.35 -6.55
C LEU A 67 5.50 18.77 -6.29
N GLY A 68 6.47 17.90 -6.61
CA GLY A 68 7.90 18.13 -6.36
C GLY A 68 8.38 17.50 -5.05
N ALA A 69 9.47 18.05 -4.51
CA ALA A 69 10.04 17.59 -3.25
C ALA A 69 9.11 17.95 -2.08
N PRO A 70 8.97 17.08 -1.06
CA PRO A 70 8.19 17.39 0.13
C PRO A 70 8.78 18.57 0.89
N ALA A 71 7.91 19.44 1.39
CA ALA A 71 8.25 20.55 2.29
C ALA A 71 8.71 20.04 3.66
N SER A 72 8.23 18.86 4.08
CA SER A 72 8.65 18.20 5.31
C SER A 72 8.77 16.69 5.09
N LYS A 73 9.86 16.11 5.62
CA LYS A 73 10.12 14.67 5.66
C LYS A 73 10.32 14.24 7.12
N PRO A 74 9.92 13.01 7.49
CA PRO A 74 10.28 12.45 8.78
C PRO A 74 11.81 12.17 8.81
N PRO A 75 12.41 11.98 10.00
CA PRO A 75 13.77 11.48 10.08
C PRO A 75 13.87 10.09 9.45
N LEU A 76 15.00 9.82 8.78
CA LEU A 76 15.29 8.50 8.23
C LEU A 76 15.31 7.44 9.33
N SER A 77 14.76 6.26 9.04
CA SER A 77 14.83 5.13 9.97
C SER A 77 16.18 4.43 9.90
N GLY A 78 16.80 4.38 8.72
CA GLY A 78 18.10 3.76 8.54
C GLY A 78 18.51 3.66 7.08
N ARG A 79 19.54 2.84 6.85
CA ARG A 79 20.03 2.42 5.53
C ARG A 79 20.05 0.91 5.44
N ASP A 80 19.70 0.39 4.28
CA ASP A 80 19.82 -1.05 4.00
C ASP A 80 21.28 -1.47 3.70
N GLU A 81 21.49 -2.75 3.45
CA GLU A 81 22.81 -3.31 3.13
C GLU A 81 23.42 -2.77 1.82
N MET A 82 22.58 -2.26 0.92
CA MET A 82 22.98 -1.63 -0.34
C MET A 82 23.18 -0.12 -0.18
N GLY A 83 22.96 0.45 1.01
CA GLY A 83 23.10 1.87 1.31
C GLY A 83 21.88 2.72 0.98
N GLY A 84 20.73 2.10 0.67
CA GLY A 84 19.46 2.76 0.40
C GLY A 84 18.83 3.33 1.66
N ASP A 85 18.56 4.63 1.66
CA ASP A 85 17.85 5.34 2.75
C ASP A 85 16.36 4.93 2.78
N TYR A 86 15.87 4.54 3.96
CA TYR A 86 14.49 4.07 4.13
C TYR A 86 13.77 4.63 5.37
N TYR A 87 12.44 4.52 5.34
CA TYR A 87 11.52 4.85 6.42
C TYR A 87 10.73 3.63 6.86
N SER A 88 10.52 3.48 8.17
CA SER A 88 9.76 2.39 8.81
C SER A 88 8.89 2.95 9.94
N GLY A 89 7.92 2.17 10.44
CA GLY A 89 6.97 2.65 11.44
C GLY A 89 5.99 3.68 10.86
N LEU A 90 5.84 4.83 11.51
CA LEU A 90 4.97 5.91 11.03
C LEU A 90 5.81 6.97 10.31
N ALA A 91 5.57 7.15 9.01
CA ALA A 91 6.29 8.11 8.19
C ALA A 91 5.32 9.07 7.51
N ALA A 92 5.41 10.36 7.82
CA ALA A 92 4.52 11.40 7.29
C ALA A 92 5.31 12.41 6.45
N PHE A 93 4.89 12.56 5.19
CA PHE A 93 5.49 13.46 4.21
C PHE A 93 4.50 14.54 3.84
N THR A 94 4.95 15.79 3.75
CA THR A 94 4.04 16.93 3.50
C THR A 94 4.48 17.73 2.28
N TRP A 95 3.54 18.07 1.41
CA TRP A 95 3.73 18.90 0.21
C TRP A 95 2.79 20.09 0.23
N ALA A 96 3.23 21.22 -0.32
CA ALA A 96 2.33 22.34 -0.59
C ALA A 96 1.40 21.98 -1.75
N ALA A 97 0.10 22.28 -1.61
CA ALA A 97 -0.89 21.98 -2.63
C ALA A 97 -2.08 22.95 -2.56
N ALA A 98 -2.74 23.17 -3.71
CA ALA A 98 -3.93 24.00 -3.81
C ALA A 98 -5.22 23.17 -3.94
N PRO A 99 -6.38 23.68 -3.48
CA PRO A 99 -7.66 23.05 -3.80
C PRO A 99 -7.89 23.00 -5.31
N GLY A 100 -8.52 21.93 -5.79
CA GLY A 100 -8.72 21.68 -7.23
C GLY A 100 -7.52 21.05 -7.95
N GLN A 101 -6.42 20.80 -7.26
CA GLN A 101 -5.21 20.22 -7.85
C GLN A 101 -5.25 18.69 -7.88
N THR A 102 -4.77 18.10 -8.97
CA THR A 102 -4.50 16.66 -9.07
C THR A 102 -3.00 16.41 -8.96
N PHE A 103 -2.61 15.36 -8.26
CA PHE A 103 -1.23 14.95 -8.11
C PHE A 103 -1.07 13.44 -8.13
N THR A 104 0.11 12.97 -8.50
CA THR A 104 0.49 11.56 -8.46
C THR A 104 1.60 11.36 -7.44
N LEU A 105 1.40 10.39 -6.54
CA LEU A 105 2.37 9.96 -5.55
C LEU A 105 2.90 8.58 -5.94
N GLY A 106 4.18 8.50 -6.26
CA GLY A 106 4.90 7.24 -6.51
C GLY A 106 5.64 6.79 -5.25
N TYR A 107 5.59 5.50 -4.94
CA TYR A 107 6.30 4.91 -3.82
C TYR A 107 6.65 3.45 -4.09
N GLN A 108 7.65 2.93 -3.36
CA GLN A 108 7.97 1.51 -3.33
C GLN A 108 8.18 1.09 -1.88
N GLY A 109 7.48 0.03 -1.49
CA GLY A 109 7.63 -0.61 -0.18
C GLY A 109 8.25 -2.00 -0.29
N CYS A 110 8.95 -2.39 0.75
CA CYS A 110 9.40 -3.76 0.96
C CYS A 110 8.98 -4.23 2.35
N ASP A 111 8.70 -5.52 2.48
CA ASP A 111 8.59 -6.20 3.76
C ASP A 111 9.86 -7.03 4.04
N ALA A 112 9.82 -7.88 5.08
CA ALA A 112 10.95 -8.72 5.44
C ALA A 112 11.32 -9.78 4.39
N ALA A 113 10.39 -10.16 3.51
CA ALA A 113 10.54 -11.25 2.55
C ALA A 113 10.75 -10.74 1.12
N MET A 114 10.09 -9.65 0.73
CA MET A 114 10.11 -9.16 -0.64
C MET A 114 9.90 -7.66 -0.79
N CYS A 115 10.46 -7.13 -1.88
CA CYS A 115 10.18 -5.79 -2.35
C CYS A 115 9.06 -5.81 -3.39
N HIS A 116 8.05 -4.96 -3.19
CA HIS A 116 6.96 -4.81 -4.14
C HIS A 116 7.40 -3.96 -5.33
N MET A 117 6.68 -4.08 -6.44
CA MET A 117 6.88 -3.17 -7.58
C MET A 117 6.53 -1.74 -7.18
N PRO A 118 7.18 -0.71 -7.78
CA PRO A 118 6.79 0.68 -7.58
C PRO A 118 5.30 0.88 -7.90
N GLN A 119 4.59 1.54 -7.00
CA GLN A 119 3.18 1.86 -7.10
C GLN A 119 3.00 3.37 -7.35
N GLU A 120 1.93 3.74 -8.04
CA GLU A 120 1.54 5.11 -8.27
C GLU A 120 0.08 5.33 -7.84
N LEU A 121 -0.15 6.40 -7.08
CA LEU A 121 -1.46 6.79 -6.58
C LEU A 121 -1.81 8.19 -7.10
N THR A 122 -2.81 8.28 -7.98
CA THR A 122 -3.32 9.56 -8.49
C THR A 122 -4.48 10.05 -7.64
N LEU A 123 -4.33 11.23 -7.07
CA LEU A 123 -5.29 11.84 -6.15
C LEU A 123 -5.67 13.24 -6.61
N SER A 124 -6.90 13.66 -6.32
CA SER A 124 -7.40 15.00 -6.58
C SER A 124 -7.87 15.65 -5.28
N ILE A 125 -7.50 16.91 -5.08
CA ILE A 125 -8.00 17.75 -4.00
C ILE A 125 -9.24 18.45 -4.53
N THR A 126 -10.41 18.16 -3.97
CA THR A 126 -11.65 18.85 -4.32
C THR A 126 -11.61 20.32 -3.91
N ALA A 127 -12.51 21.15 -4.45
CA ALA A 127 -12.61 22.56 -4.07
C ALA A 127 -12.91 22.73 -2.56
N ASP A 128 -13.60 21.77 -1.95
CA ASP A 128 -13.90 21.74 -0.51
C ASP A 128 -12.75 21.19 0.35
N GLY A 129 -11.57 20.95 -0.24
CA GLY A 129 -10.40 20.46 0.48
C GLY A 129 -10.43 18.98 0.86
N LYS A 130 -11.31 18.18 0.27
CA LYS A 130 -11.27 16.71 0.42
C LYS A 130 -10.35 16.09 -0.60
N VAL A 131 -9.52 15.13 -0.18
CA VAL A 131 -8.72 14.30 -1.08
C VAL A 131 -9.59 13.14 -1.55
N VAL A 132 -9.66 12.94 -2.86
CA VAL A 132 -10.34 11.79 -3.48
C VAL A 132 -9.39 11.11 -4.44
N GLU A 133 -9.50 9.79 -4.56
CA GLU A 133 -8.76 9.06 -5.56
C GLU A 133 -9.30 9.42 -6.95
N GLY A 134 -8.40 9.87 -7.82
CA GLY A 134 -8.76 10.23 -9.18
C GLY A 134 -9.08 8.96 -9.96
N ALA A 135 -10.07 9.01 -10.85
CA ALA A 135 -10.18 7.99 -11.89
C ALA A 135 -8.84 7.95 -12.64
N LEU A 136 -8.24 6.75 -12.76
CA LEU A 136 -7.02 6.58 -13.57
C LEU A 136 -7.22 7.34 -14.89
N PRO A 137 -6.28 8.22 -15.30
CA PRO A 137 -6.36 8.80 -16.63
C PRO A 137 -6.50 7.64 -17.60
N ALA A 138 -7.57 7.66 -18.40
CA ALA A 138 -7.81 6.63 -19.41
C ALA A 138 -6.50 6.41 -20.18
N PRO A 139 -6.07 5.17 -20.40
CA PRO A 139 -4.78 4.88 -21.03
C PRO A 139 -4.61 5.79 -22.23
N ALA A 140 -3.52 6.58 -22.25
CA ALA A 140 -3.22 7.40 -23.41
C ALA A 140 -3.30 6.48 -24.64
N PRO A 141 -4.02 6.87 -25.71
CA PRO A 141 -4.20 6.02 -26.88
C PRO A 141 -2.82 5.56 -27.32
N THR A 142 -2.59 4.24 -27.27
CA THR A 142 -1.35 3.64 -27.72
C THR A 142 -1.08 4.19 -29.12
N PRO A 143 0.03 4.92 -29.35
CA PRO A 143 0.35 5.40 -30.68
C PRO A 143 0.28 4.19 -31.60
N ALA A 144 -0.59 4.25 -32.62
CA ALA A 144 -0.69 3.21 -33.60
C ALA A 144 0.74 2.95 -34.10
N ALA A 145 1.22 1.72 -33.88
CA ALA A 145 2.53 1.31 -34.35
C ALA A 145 2.66 1.76 -35.81
N PRO A 146 3.71 2.54 -36.18
CA PRO A 146 3.95 2.88 -37.57
C PRO A 146 3.90 1.58 -38.37
N ALA A 147 3.09 1.55 -39.43
CA ALA A 147 3.08 0.43 -40.35
C ALA A 147 4.53 0.18 -40.78
N ALA A 148 5.08 -0.96 -40.36
CA ALA A 148 6.44 -1.33 -40.72
C ALA A 148 6.48 -1.49 -42.24
N GLU A 149 7.06 -0.50 -42.93
CA GLU A 149 7.62 -0.72 -44.26
C GLU A 149 8.67 -1.82 -44.11
N VAL A 150 8.43 -2.95 -44.78
CA VAL A 150 9.35 -4.09 -44.85
C VAL A 150 10.67 -3.61 -45.45
N PRO A 151 11.77 -3.52 -44.68
CA PRO A 151 13.07 -3.22 -45.26
C PRO A 151 13.55 -4.45 -46.03
N ALA A 152 14.10 -4.23 -47.21
CA ALA A 152 14.74 -5.26 -48.02
C ALA A 152 15.83 -5.99 -47.22
N ALA A 153 15.86 -7.32 -47.38
CA ALA A 153 16.70 -8.24 -46.62
C ALA A 153 18.18 -7.84 -46.58
N GLU A 154 18.65 -7.51 -45.38
CA GLU A 154 20.06 -7.35 -45.03
C GLU A 154 20.64 -8.72 -44.60
N PRO A 155 21.94 -9.03 -44.86
CA PRO A 155 22.50 -10.36 -44.62
C PRO A 155 22.59 -10.70 -43.13
N ALA A 156 22.31 -11.97 -42.81
CA ALA A 156 22.28 -12.51 -41.46
C ALA A 156 23.59 -12.24 -40.67
N PRO A 157 23.51 -11.68 -39.44
CA PRO A 157 24.65 -11.66 -38.54
C PRO A 157 24.94 -13.05 -37.97
N ALA A 158 26.23 -13.32 -37.77
CA ALA A 158 26.77 -14.57 -37.22
C ALA A 158 26.23 -14.89 -35.81
N PRO A 159 26.15 -16.17 -35.42
CA PRO A 159 25.60 -16.59 -34.14
C PRO A 159 26.47 -16.06 -32.99
N VAL A 160 25.86 -15.20 -32.17
CA VAL A 160 26.44 -14.75 -30.90
C VAL A 160 26.34 -15.92 -29.91
N ALA A 161 27.48 -16.33 -29.37
CA ALA A 161 27.56 -17.38 -28.36
C ALA A 161 26.66 -17.07 -27.16
N ALA A 162 25.85 -18.04 -26.78
CA ALA A 162 25.03 -18.00 -25.58
C ALA A 162 25.93 -17.77 -24.36
N VAL A 163 25.77 -16.61 -23.72
CA VAL A 163 26.29 -16.38 -22.38
C VAL A 163 25.47 -17.27 -21.43
N PRO A 164 26.10 -18.15 -20.62
CA PRO A 164 25.39 -18.89 -19.59
C PRO A 164 24.94 -17.89 -18.53
N GLY A 165 23.73 -17.36 -18.72
CA GLY A 165 23.05 -16.52 -17.76
C GLY A 165 22.60 -17.37 -16.59
N THR A 166 23.19 -17.13 -15.43
CA THR A 166 22.64 -17.56 -14.15
C THR A 166 21.20 -17.07 -14.06
N GLU A 167 20.29 -18.03 -13.89
CA GLU A 167 18.86 -17.83 -13.69
C GLU A 167 18.64 -16.91 -12.48
N ARG A 168 18.47 -15.62 -12.74
CA ARG A 168 17.86 -14.71 -11.77
C ARG A 168 16.37 -15.04 -11.75
N SER A 169 16.02 -16.03 -10.95
CA SER A 169 14.64 -16.28 -10.53
C SER A 169 14.07 -15.00 -9.94
N ARG A 170 13.26 -14.29 -10.73
CA ARG A 170 12.46 -13.16 -10.27
C ARG A 170 11.36 -13.73 -9.38
N ALA A 171 11.39 -13.42 -8.09
CA ALA A 171 10.35 -13.79 -7.15
C ALA A 171 8.97 -13.38 -7.70
N GLY A 172 8.06 -14.33 -7.84
CA GLY A 172 6.70 -14.13 -8.36
C GLY A 172 6.38 -14.81 -9.70
N PHE A 173 7.39 -15.29 -10.44
CA PHE A 173 7.14 -16.19 -11.57
C PHE A 173 7.23 -17.64 -11.11
N ILE A 174 6.20 -18.43 -11.43
CA ILE A 174 6.23 -19.89 -11.26
C ILE A 174 7.46 -20.42 -12.04
N PRO A 175 8.30 -21.28 -11.45
CA PRO A 175 9.41 -21.90 -12.14
C PRO A 175 8.94 -22.51 -13.48
N PRO A 176 9.70 -22.39 -14.57
CA PRO A 176 9.25 -22.87 -15.88
C PRO A 176 8.87 -24.36 -15.85
N GLU A 177 9.52 -25.16 -15.00
CA GLU A 177 9.17 -26.56 -14.72
C GLU A 177 7.77 -26.74 -14.10
N ASP A 178 7.42 -25.91 -13.11
CA ASP A 178 6.12 -25.96 -12.43
C ASP A 178 4.98 -25.46 -13.35
N PHE A 179 5.28 -24.48 -14.21
CA PHE A 179 4.34 -24.01 -15.22
C PHE A 179 4.08 -25.09 -16.29
N VAL A 180 5.11 -25.81 -16.72
CA VAL A 180 4.97 -26.95 -17.65
C VAL A 180 4.22 -28.12 -16.99
N ALA A 181 4.45 -28.39 -15.71
CA ALA A 181 3.69 -29.39 -14.95
C ALA A 181 2.20 -29.02 -14.86
N PHE A 182 1.88 -27.74 -14.61
CA PHE A 182 0.51 -27.23 -14.66
C PHE A 182 -0.14 -27.45 -16.03
N LEU A 183 0.54 -27.10 -17.13
CA LEU A 183 0.01 -27.27 -18.50
C LEU A 183 -0.22 -28.74 -18.88
N ARG A 184 0.52 -29.67 -18.28
CA ARG A 184 0.30 -31.12 -18.47
C ARG A 184 -0.88 -31.67 -17.67
N GLY A 185 -1.45 -30.87 -16.78
CA GLY A 185 -2.47 -31.35 -15.85
C GLY A 185 -1.90 -32.24 -14.73
N ASP A 186 -0.59 -32.23 -14.54
CA ASP A 186 0.11 -33.00 -13.50
C ASP A 186 0.02 -32.32 -12.12
N GLN A 187 -1.02 -31.51 -11.87
CA GLN A 187 -1.27 -31.02 -10.52
C GLN A 187 -1.60 -32.22 -9.63
N ALA A 188 -0.58 -32.72 -8.94
CA ALA A 188 -0.76 -33.53 -7.76
C ALA A 188 -1.73 -32.76 -6.87
N ALA A 189 -2.83 -33.41 -6.47
CA ALA A 189 -3.78 -32.83 -5.54
C ALA A 189 -2.99 -32.28 -4.36
N ALA A 190 -2.90 -30.95 -4.28
CA ALA A 190 -2.19 -30.30 -3.20
C ALA A 190 -2.85 -30.80 -1.91
N ALA A 191 -2.04 -31.32 -0.99
CA ALA A 191 -2.55 -31.77 0.30
C ALA A 191 -3.34 -30.60 0.89
N GLU A 192 -4.61 -30.86 1.24
CA GLU A 192 -5.47 -29.81 1.79
C GLU A 192 -4.75 -29.18 2.99
N PRO A 193 -4.58 -27.85 3.01
CA PRO A 193 -3.88 -27.20 4.10
C PRO A 193 -4.59 -27.56 5.40
N THR A 194 -3.87 -28.05 6.40
CA THR A 194 -4.47 -28.23 7.73
C THR A 194 -4.40 -26.92 8.49
N PHE A 195 -5.38 -26.67 9.37
CA PHE A 195 -5.42 -25.45 10.19
C PHE A 195 -4.13 -25.27 11.03
N LEU A 196 -3.45 -26.35 11.37
CA LEU A 196 -2.23 -26.32 12.18
C LEU A 196 -0.99 -25.92 11.39
N ASP A 197 -0.97 -26.18 10.08
CA ASP A 197 0.17 -25.87 9.22
C ASP A 197 0.13 -24.43 8.72
N ASP A 198 -1.06 -23.97 8.32
CA ASP A 198 -1.29 -22.59 7.88
C ASP A 198 -2.72 -22.13 8.22
N PRO A 199 -2.91 -21.46 9.38
CA PRO A 199 -4.23 -21.03 9.81
C PRO A 199 -4.81 -19.93 8.90
N GLN A 200 -3.97 -19.12 8.23
CA GLN A 200 -4.45 -18.06 7.35
C GLN A 200 -4.98 -18.64 6.04
N ALA A 201 -4.23 -19.53 5.39
CA ALA A 201 -4.68 -20.21 4.18
C ALA A 201 -5.91 -21.09 4.44
N TRP A 202 -5.97 -21.78 5.59
CA TRP A 202 -7.14 -22.58 5.96
C TRP A 202 -8.39 -21.74 6.19
N VAL A 203 -8.27 -20.58 6.86
CA VAL A 203 -9.40 -19.64 7.05
C VAL A 203 -9.81 -19.01 5.72
N ALA A 204 -8.87 -18.70 4.82
CA ALA A 204 -9.21 -18.20 3.48
C ALA A 204 -10.03 -19.24 2.69
N ALA A 205 -9.67 -20.53 2.78
CA ALA A 205 -10.38 -21.62 2.11
C ALA A 205 -11.73 -21.97 2.76
N ASN A 206 -11.83 -21.93 4.10
CA ASN A 206 -12.97 -22.46 4.86
C ASN A 206 -13.79 -21.38 5.60
N GLY A 207 -13.41 -20.11 5.52
CA GLY A 207 -13.97 -19.02 6.33
C GLY A 207 -15.47 -18.80 6.13
N VAL A 208 -15.97 -19.01 4.91
CA VAL A 208 -17.40 -18.94 4.61
C VAL A 208 -18.19 -19.99 5.40
N TRP A 209 -17.67 -21.22 5.51
CA TRP A 209 -18.32 -22.29 6.27
C TRP A 209 -18.33 -22.00 7.77
N LEU A 210 -17.24 -21.45 8.31
CA LEU A 210 -17.21 -20.99 9.70
C LEU A 210 -18.26 -19.92 9.97
N LEU A 211 -18.40 -18.94 9.07
CA LEU A 211 -19.41 -17.88 9.21
C LEU A 211 -20.83 -18.45 9.18
N ILE A 212 -21.12 -19.37 8.25
CA ILE A 212 -22.40 -20.08 8.18
C ILE A 212 -22.67 -20.81 9.50
N LEU A 213 -21.69 -21.55 10.02
CA LEU A 213 -21.82 -22.31 11.26
C LEU A 213 -22.11 -21.40 12.47
N VAL A 214 -21.43 -20.25 12.57
CA VAL A 214 -21.66 -19.26 13.64
C VAL A 214 -23.06 -18.66 13.54
N VAL A 215 -23.52 -18.30 12.33
CA VAL A 215 -24.87 -17.78 12.12
C VAL A 215 -25.93 -18.83 12.49
N PHE A 216 -25.74 -20.08 12.09
CA PHE A 216 -26.64 -21.17 12.44
C PHE A 216 -26.70 -21.43 13.95
N LEU A 217 -25.56 -21.50 14.63
CA LEU A 217 -25.53 -21.66 16.09
C LEU A 217 -26.19 -20.48 16.80
N GLY A 218 -25.94 -19.26 16.34
CA GLY A 218 -26.58 -18.06 16.87
C GLY A 218 -28.11 -18.11 16.72
N GLY A 219 -28.60 -18.50 15.54
CA GLY A 219 -30.04 -18.65 15.30
C GLY A 219 -30.68 -19.77 16.15
N LEU A 220 -29.96 -20.88 16.35
CA LEU A 220 -30.45 -22.02 17.13
C LEU A 220 -30.52 -21.69 18.63
N LEU A 221 -29.53 -20.96 19.15
CA LEU A 221 -29.53 -20.45 20.53
C LEU A 221 -30.67 -19.46 20.78
N LEU A 222 -30.97 -18.59 19.82
CA LEU A 222 -32.07 -17.63 19.91
C LEU A 222 -33.47 -18.27 19.82
N ASN A 223 -33.59 -19.44 19.20
CA ASN A 223 -34.86 -20.18 19.09
C ASN A 223 -35.12 -21.10 20.30
N LEU A 224 -34.13 -21.29 21.18
CA LEU A 224 -34.24 -22.10 22.39
C LEU A 224 -34.56 -21.29 23.66
N THR A 225 -34.69 -19.96 23.54
CA THR A 225 -35.11 -19.04 24.61
C THR A 225 -36.50 -18.48 24.36
#